data_AF-A0A662SV65-F1
#
_entry.id   AF-A0A662SV65-F1
#
_cell.length_a   1.000
_cell.length_b   1.000
_cell.length_c   1.000
_cell.angle_alpha   90.00
_cell.angle_beta   90.00
_cell.angle_gamma   90.00
#
_symmetry.space_group_name_H-M   'P 1'
#
loop_
_entity.id
_entity.type
_entity.pdbx_description
1 polymer ?
#
loop_
_entity_poly.entity_id
_entity_poly.type
_entity_poly.pdbx_seq_one_letter_code
_entity_poly.pdbx_strand_id
1 'polypeptide(L)'
;MEEFHCTMALKFCVEARRLMSEKRYSEAAELCSRISQLCKATGRAACIEESQICSRVAELLKNGDISEALKLCKLAVIKCPSGVRATLSA
;
A
#
# COMPACT_ATOMS: atom_id res chain seq x y z
N MET A 1 1.14 -1.75 -20.34
CA MET A 1 0.00 -1.90 -19.42
C MET A 1 0.47 -2.01 -17.95
N GLU A 2 1.50 -2.82 -17.67
CA GLU A 2 2.06 -2.99 -16.31
C GLU A 2 2.57 -1.68 -15.65
N GLU A 3 3.24 -0.80 -16.41
CA GLU A 3 3.76 0.48 -15.88
C GLU A 3 2.66 1.44 -15.41
N PHE A 4 1.49 1.42 -16.05
CA PHE A 4 0.38 2.30 -15.70
C PHE A 4 -0.19 1.92 -14.33
N HIS A 5 -0.44 0.63 -14.08
CA HIS A 5 -0.92 0.14 -12.79
C HIS A 5 0.09 0.39 -11.67
N CYS A 6 1.38 0.13 -11.92
CA CYS A 6 2.43 0.37 -10.94
C CYS A 6 2.55 1.85 -10.58
N THR A 7 2.54 2.74 -11.58
CA THR A 7 2.61 4.19 -11.34
C THR A 7 1.43 4.70 -10.52
N MET A 8 0.22 4.24 -10.82
CA MET A 8 -0.98 4.61 -10.07
C MET A 8 -0.95 4.04 -8.64
N ALA A 9 -0.54 2.78 -8.47
CA ALA A 9 -0.39 2.15 -7.16
C ALA A 9 0.61 2.92 -6.28
N LEU A 10 1.74 3.37 -6.84
CA LEU A 10 2.73 4.16 -6.11
C LEU A 10 2.18 5.52 -5.66
N LYS A 11 1.42 6.22 -6.51
CA LYS A 11 0.75 7.48 -6.14
C LYS A 11 -0.22 7.28 -4.98
N PHE A 12 -1.07 6.25 -5.06
CA PHE A 12 -1.97 5.91 -3.96
C PHE A 12 -1.22 5.45 -2.70
N CYS A 13 -0.08 4.78 -2.84
CA CYS A 13 0.73 4.32 -1.70
C CYS A 13 1.37 5.50 -0.94
N VAL A 14 1.86 6.51 -1.65
CA VAL A 14 2.33 7.75 -1.03
C VAL A 14 1.19 8.43 -0.27
N GLU A 15 0.04 8.59 -0.91
CA GLU A 15 -1.13 9.24 -0.30
C GLU A 15 -1.69 8.45 0.90
N ALA A 16 -1.78 7.12 0.81
CA ALA A 16 -2.21 6.26 1.91
C ALA A 16 -1.32 6.43 3.15
N ARG A 17 0.01 6.49 2.96
CA ARG A 17 0.95 6.73 4.06
C ARG A 17 0.82 8.13 4.65
N ARG A 18 0.55 9.16 3.83
CA ARG A 18 0.25 10.52 4.30
C ARG A 18 -1.00 10.50 5.18
N LEU A 19 -2.09 9.90 4.71
CA LEU A 19 -3.35 9.76 5.47
C LEU A 19 -3.16 8.98 6.78
N MET A 20 -2.36 7.91 6.78
CA MET A 20 -2.01 7.19 8.01
C MET A 20 -1.28 8.09 9.01
N SER A 21 -0.36 8.94 8.56
CA SER A 21 0.35 9.90 9.42
C SER A 21 -0.58 10.96 10.02
N GLU A 22 -1.64 11.32 9.29
CA GLU A 22 -2.71 12.23 9.71
C GLU A 22 -3.80 11.54 10.55
N LYS A 23 -3.64 10.25 10.86
CA LYS A 23 -4.62 9.40 11.57
C LYS A 23 -5.96 9.24 10.82
N ARG A 24 -5.99 9.50 9.51
CA ARG A 24 -7.15 9.32 8.62
C ARG A 24 -7.20 7.88 8.11
N TYR A 25 -7.38 6.94 9.04
CA TYR A 25 -7.21 5.51 8.78
C TYR A 25 -8.28 4.91 7.84
N SER A 26 -9.52 5.37 7.91
CA SER A 26 -10.59 4.89 7.03
C SER A 26 -10.28 5.19 5.56
N GLU A 27 -9.82 6.40 5.27
CA GLU A 27 -9.44 6.82 3.91
C GLU A 27 -8.17 6.12 3.44
N ALA A 28 -7.17 5.95 4.33
CA ALA A 28 -6.00 5.16 4.05
C ALA A 28 -6.35 3.69 3.71
N ALA A 29 -7.35 3.11 4.38
CA ALA A 29 -7.80 1.75 4.12
C ALA A 29 -8.41 1.59 2.72
N GLU A 30 -9.18 2.57 2.26
CA GLU A 30 -9.73 2.58 0.90
C GLU A 30 -8.62 2.60 -0.15
N LEU A 31 -7.59 3.42 0.05
CA LEU A 31 -6.43 3.45 -0.85
C LEU A 31 -5.65 2.14 -0.80
N CYS A 32 -5.41 1.55 0.37
CA CYS A 32 -4.74 0.25 0.50
C CYS A 32 -5.49 -0.87 -0.24
N SER A 33 -6.82 -0.85 -0.23
CA SER A 33 -7.65 -1.77 -1.02
C SER A 33 -7.48 -1.55 -2.53
N ARG A 34 -7.47 -0.30 -2.99
CA ARG A 34 -7.23 0.03 -4.41
C ARG A 34 -5.81 -0.37 -4.86
N ILE A 35 -4.81 -0.13 -4.02
CA ILE A 35 -3.42 -0.54 -4.28
C ILE A 35 -3.34 -2.05 -4.44
N SER A 36 -3.98 -2.83 -3.56
CA SER A 36 -4.02 -4.29 -3.68
C SER A 36 -4.55 -4.74 -5.05
N GLN A 37 -5.64 -4.16 -5.53
CA GLN A 37 -6.20 -4.48 -6.85
C GLN A 37 -5.24 -4.14 -7.99
N LEU A 38 -4.57 -2.98 -7.94
CA LEU A 38 -3.60 -2.56 -8.95
C LEU A 38 -2.33 -3.42 -8.96
N CYS A 39 -1.81 -3.77 -7.78
CA CYS A 39 -0.64 -4.65 -7.66
C CYS A 39 -0.97 -6.05 -8.16
N LYS A 40 -2.15 -6.59 -7.83
CA LYS A 40 -2.64 -7.88 -8.35
C LYS A 40 -2.79 -7.86 -9.87
N ALA A 41 -3.33 -6.77 -10.43
CA ALA A 41 -3.49 -6.58 -11.87
C ALA A 41 -2.16 -6.43 -12.64
N THR A 42 -1.03 -6.25 -11.94
CA THR A 42 0.31 -6.19 -12.55
C THR A 42 0.84 -7.59 -12.90
N GLY A 43 0.32 -8.67 -12.31
CA GLY A 43 0.63 -10.06 -12.70
C GLY A 43 2.01 -10.60 -12.31
N ARG A 44 2.91 -9.76 -11.78
CA ARG A 44 4.23 -10.19 -11.28
C ARG A 44 4.11 -10.83 -9.90
N ALA A 45 4.83 -11.92 -9.66
CA ALA A 45 4.80 -12.66 -8.38
C ALA A 45 5.00 -11.75 -7.15
N ALA A 46 6.01 -10.86 -7.19
CA ALA A 46 6.27 -9.90 -6.12
C ALA A 46 5.10 -8.93 -5.87
N CYS A 47 4.43 -8.48 -6.92
CA CYS A 47 3.26 -7.58 -6.81
C CYS A 47 2.00 -8.32 -6.34
N ILE A 48 1.87 -9.61 -6.66
CA ILE A 48 0.78 -10.45 -6.16
C ILE A 48 0.95 -10.65 -4.64
N GLU A 49 2.16 -10.96 -4.16
CA GLU A 49 2.43 -11.04 -2.73
C GLU A 49 2.18 -9.69 -2.02
N GLU A 50 2.67 -8.59 -2.60
CA GLU A 50 2.42 -7.24 -2.07
C GLU A 50 0.91 -6.94 -2.00
N SER A 51 0.12 -7.37 -2.99
CA SER A 51 -1.32 -7.14 -3.00
C SER A 51 -2.03 -7.77 -1.79
N GLN A 52 -1.57 -8.92 -1.32
CA GLN A 52 -2.13 -9.57 -0.13
C GLN A 52 -1.79 -8.79 1.13
N ILE A 53 -0.56 -8.27 1.22
CA ILE A 53 -0.11 -7.42 2.32
C ILE A 53 -0.92 -6.12 2.36
N CYS A 54 -1.09 -5.45 1.22
CA CYS A 54 -1.91 -4.22 1.12
C CYS A 54 -3.39 -4.47 1.46
N SER A 55 -3.95 -5.61 1.05
CA SER A 55 -5.31 -6.01 1.43
C SER A 55 -5.43 -6.15 2.95
N ARG A 56 -4.45 -6.81 3.58
CA ARG A 56 -4.46 -7.00 5.03
C ARG A 56 -4.28 -5.69 5.79
N VAL A 57 -3.43 -4.78 5.31
CA VAL A 57 -3.32 -3.42 5.86
C VAL A 57 -4.67 -2.70 5.80
N ALA A 58 -5.40 -2.80 4.69
CA ALA A 58 -6.73 -2.19 4.57
C ALA A 58 -7.72 -2.74 5.61
N GLU A 59 -7.72 -4.06 5.84
CA GLU A 59 -8.57 -4.69 6.87
C GLU A 59 -8.21 -4.22 8.28
N LEU A 60 -6.92 -4.23 8.63
CA LEU A 60 -6.45 -3.81 9.95
C LEU A 60 -6.79 -2.34 10.23
N LEU A 61 -6.64 -1.46 9.23
CA LEU A 61 -7.04 -0.05 9.35
C LEU A 61 -8.56 0.10 9.56
N LYS A 62 -9.39 -0.69 8.87
CA LYS A 62 -10.85 -0.68 9.06
C LYS A 62 -11.28 -1.19 10.42
N ASN A 63 -10.58 -2.19 10.95
CA ASN A 63 -10.87 -2.80 12.24
C ASN A 63 -10.32 -1.99 13.43
N GLY A 64 -9.51 -0.96 13.18
CA GLY A 64 -8.87 -0.15 14.23
C GLY A 64 -7.57 -0.75 14.77
N ASP A 65 -7.04 -1.80 14.15
CA ASP A 65 -5.77 -2.45 14.51
C ASP A 65 -4.56 -1.66 13.97
N ILE A 66 -4.47 -0.38 14.33
CA ILE A 66 -3.57 0.59 13.68
C ILE A 66 -2.08 0.22 13.82
N SER A 67 -1.65 -0.20 15.00
CA SER A 67 -0.23 -0.54 15.24
C SER A 67 0.24 -1.64 14.30
N GLU A 68 -0.58 -2.67 14.13
CA GLU A 68 -0.29 -3.80 13.26
C GLU A 68 -0.35 -3.39 11.78
N ALA A 69 -1.35 -2.59 11.41
CA ALA A 69 -1.45 -2.03 10.06
C ALA A 69 -0.19 -1.26 9.65
N LEU A 70 0.35 -0.43 10.55
CA LEU A 70 1.55 0.37 10.28
C LEU A 70 2.81 -0.48 10.16
N LYS A 71 2.97 -1.51 11.00
CA LYS A 71 4.09 -2.46 10.88
C LYS A 71 4.04 -3.20 9.54
N LEU A 72 2.87 -3.68 9.17
CA LEU A 72 2.66 -4.43 7.95
C LEU A 72 2.81 -3.55 6.71
N CYS A 73 2.35 -2.30 6.76
CA CYS A 73 2.56 -1.31 5.70
C CYS A 73 4.05 -1.02 5.47
N LYS A 74 4.84 -0.85 6.54
CA LYS A 74 6.30 -0.69 6.40
C LYS A 74 6.94 -1.88 5.72
N LEU A 75 6.51 -3.10 6.06
CA LEU A 75 7.00 -4.33 5.43
C LEU A 75 6.62 -4.41 3.94
N ALA A 76 5.41 -3.98 3.56
CA ALA A 76 5.01 -3.89 2.16
C ALA A 76 5.94 -2.97 1.35
N VAL A 77 6.25 -1.78 1.88
CA VAL A 77 7.11 -0.80 1.21
C VAL A 77 8.53 -1.34 0.99
N ILE A 78 9.07 -2.08 1.96
CA ILE A 78 10.41 -2.70 1.87
C ILE A 78 10.44 -3.79 0.80
N LYS A 79 9.36 -4.59 0.69
CA LYS A 79 9.25 -5.68 -0.28
C LYS A 79 8.95 -5.20 -1.70
N CYS A 80 8.34 -4.04 -1.85
CA CYS A 80 7.98 -3.52 -3.17
C CYS A 80 9.24 -3.21 -4.00
N PRO A 81 9.44 -3.84 -5.17
CA PRO A 81 10.62 -3.59 -6.01
C PRO A 81 10.71 -2.13 -6.49
N SER A 82 9.58 -1.42 -6.53
CA SER A 82 9.51 0.00 -6.87
C SER A 82 9.39 0.92 -5.64
N GLY A 83 9.16 0.35 -4.44
CA GLY A 83 8.84 1.09 -3.21
C GLY A 83 10.02 1.85 -2.62
N VAL A 84 11.25 1.39 -2.87
CA VAL A 84 12.50 2.04 -2.43
C VAL A 84 12.64 3.47 -2.96
N ARG A 85 12.00 3.80 -4.08
CA ARG A 85 12.03 5.17 -4.64
C ARG A 85 11.11 6.17 -3.93
N ALA A 86 10.14 5.73 -3.13
CA ALA A 86 9.10 6.59 -2.54
C ALA A 86 9.35 6.97 -1.07
N THR A 87 10.53 6.68 -0.52
CA THR A 87 10.96 7.02 0.85
C THR A 87 11.92 8.20 0.93
N LEU A 88 12.30 8.82 -0.20
CA LEU A 88 13.29 9.91 -0.29
C LEU A 88 12.68 11.32 -0.40
N SER A 89 11.50 11.55 0.17
CA SER A 89 10.97 12.90 0.31
C SER A 89 10.48 13.07 1.74
N ALA A 90 11.45 13.17 2.64
CA ALA A 90 11.30 13.84 3.93
C ALA A 90 11.51 15.35 3.72
#